data_AF-A0A0S8CGU3-F1
#
_entry.id   AF-A0A0S8CGU3-F1
#
_cell.length_a   1.000
_cell.length_b   1.000
_cell.length_c   1.000
_cell.angle_alpha   90.00
_cell.angle_beta   90.00
_cell.angle_gamma   90.00
#
_symmetry.space_group_name_H-M   'P 1'
#
loop_
_entity.id
_entity.type
_entity.pdbx_description
1 polymer ?
#
loop_
_entity_poly.entity_id
_entity_poly.type
_entity_poly.pdbx_seq_one_letter_code
_entity_poly.pdbx_strand_id
1 'polypeptide(L)'
;MALQSVTRKSRVHPETGEGPAGIYVHIPFCQSKCPYCSFVSYQDMNVSVQNRYMQALKHQAHDMAGQQTSLRFVLRSLILQPEITKGRK
;
A
#
# COMPACT_ATOMS: atom_id res chain seq x y z
N MET A 1 -5.99 7.09 34.28
CA MET A 1 -5.07 6.61 33.22
C MET A 1 -5.32 7.48 31.99
N ALA A 2 -4.42 8.43 31.73
CA ALA A 2 -4.62 9.47 30.71
C ALA A 2 -4.41 8.91 29.30
N LEU A 3 -5.45 9.00 28.46
CA LEU A 3 -5.34 8.82 27.02
C LEU A 3 -4.51 9.98 26.45
N GLN A 4 -3.25 9.73 26.11
CA GLN A 4 -2.42 10.69 25.40
C GLN A 4 -2.95 10.80 23.97
N SER A 5 -3.59 11.93 23.66
CA SER A 5 -4.03 12.28 22.32
C SER A 5 -2.81 12.50 21.42
N VAL A 6 -2.53 11.55 20.53
CA VAL A 6 -1.53 11.71 19.47
C VAL A 6 -2.06 12.73 18.46
N THR A 7 -1.90 14.01 18.75
CA THR A 7 -2.24 15.09 17.82
C THR A 7 -1.14 15.20 16.76
N ARG A 8 -1.31 14.51 15.63
CA ARG A 8 -0.46 14.74 14.45
C ARG A 8 -0.76 16.13 13.89
N LYS A 9 -0.01 17.14 14.34
CA LYS A 9 -0.03 18.49 13.78
C LYS A 9 0.39 18.41 12.30
N SER A 10 -0.58 18.57 11.41
CA SER A 10 -0.37 18.60 9.96
C SER A 10 0.57 19.76 9.62
N ARG A 11 1.77 19.44 9.10
CA ARG A 11 2.76 20.42 8.63
C ARG A 11 2.54 20.72 7.15
N VAL A 12 1.36 21.23 6.82
CA VAL A 12 1.09 21.77 5.48
C VAL A 12 1.29 23.28 5.59
N HIS A 13 2.30 23.80 4.89
CA HIS A 13 2.50 25.23 4.75
C HIS A 13 1.54 25.75 3.66
N PRO A 14 0.59 26.63 4.01
CA PRO A 14 -0.47 27.07 3.09
C PRO A 14 0.05 27.99 1.98
N GLU A 15 1.22 28.61 2.14
CA GLU A 15 1.78 29.56 1.17
C GLU A 15 2.56 28.94 -0.01
N THR A 16 3.03 27.69 0.08
CA THR A 16 3.84 27.07 -0.99
C THR A 16 3.19 25.85 -1.63
N GLY A 17 2.17 25.23 -1.02
CA GLY A 17 1.59 23.98 -1.53
C GLY A 17 2.54 22.77 -1.48
N GLU A 18 3.84 22.98 -1.21
CA GLU A 18 4.80 21.93 -0.87
C GLU A 18 4.60 21.44 0.56
N GLY A 19 3.70 20.48 0.71
CA GLY A 19 3.71 19.55 1.84
C GLY A 19 4.81 18.49 1.67
N PRO A 20 5.22 17.80 2.75
CA PRO A 20 6.09 16.64 2.63
C PRO A 20 5.48 15.62 1.65
N ALA A 21 6.32 14.99 0.84
CA ALA A 21 5.89 13.97 -0.12
C ALA A 21 5.10 12.87 0.61
N GLY A 22 3.89 12.59 0.11
CA GLY A 22 3.02 11.53 0.61
C GLY A 22 3.19 10.25 -0.22
N ILE A 23 3.14 9.09 0.44
CA ILE A 23 3.18 7.78 -0.23
C ILE A 23 1.87 7.04 0.09
N TYR A 24 1.22 6.53 -0.95
CA TYR A 24 0.10 5.59 -0.80
C TYR A 24 0.61 4.16 -0.95
N VAL A 25 0.29 3.33 0.05
CA VAL A 25 0.63 1.91 0.06
C VAL A 25 -0.66 1.11 0.22
N HIS A 26 -0.90 0.20 -0.72
CA HIS A 26 -2.03 -0.73 -0.64
C HIS A 26 -1.62 -1.99 0.13
N ILE A 27 -2.45 -2.45 1.08
CA ILE A 27 -2.27 -3.74 1.78
C ILE A 27 -3.58 -4.51 1.68
N PRO A 28 -3.68 -5.54 0.81
CA PRO A 28 -4.95 -6.18 0.48
C PRO A 28 -5.33 -7.34 1.42
N PHE A 29 -4.78 -7.41 2.64
CA PHE A 29 -5.01 -8.53 3.56
C PHE A 29 -5.89 -8.10 4.72
N CYS A 30 -6.95 -8.89 4.97
CA CYS A 30 -7.82 -8.71 6.12
C CYS A 30 -7.90 -10.01 6.92
N GLN A 31 -7.98 -9.91 8.25
CA GLN A 31 -8.29 -11.06 9.08
C GLN A 31 -9.71 -11.57 8.83
N SER A 32 -10.66 -10.66 8.62
CA SER A 32 -12.02 -10.94 8.19
C SER A 32 -12.51 -9.83 7.26
N LYS A 33 -13.29 -10.17 6.23
CA LYS A 33 -13.82 -9.18 5.29
C LYS A 33 -15.16 -8.63 5.77
N CYS A 34 -15.26 -7.32 5.96
CA CYS A 34 -16.53 -6.68 6.32
C CYS A 34 -17.53 -6.76 5.15
N PRO A 35 -18.83 -6.94 5.42
CA PRO A 35 -19.86 -7.12 4.38
C PRO A 35 -20.06 -5.88 3.49
N TYR A 36 -19.68 -4.70 3.98
CA TYR A 36 -19.73 -3.45 3.22
C TYR A 36 -18.39 -3.05 2.58
N CYS A 37 -17.36 -3.88 2.72
CA CYS A 37 -16.01 -3.52 2.27
C CYS A 37 -15.92 -3.55 0.74
N SER A 38 -15.81 -2.37 0.13
CA SER A 38 -15.62 -2.18 -1.31
C SER A 38 -14.14 -2.14 -1.75
N PHE A 39 -13.21 -2.20 -0.80
CA PHE A 39 -11.78 -2.27 -1.11
C PHE A 39 -11.41 -3.65 -1.66
N VAL A 40 -10.41 -3.65 -2.56
CA VAL A 40 -9.80 -4.89 -3.05
C VAL A 40 -9.01 -5.51 -1.90
N SER A 41 -9.62 -6.47 -1.22
CA SER A 41 -9.03 -7.18 -0.09
C SER A 41 -9.42 -8.65 -0.08
N TYR A 42 -8.50 -9.45 0.48
CA TYR A 42 -8.56 -10.90 0.58
C TYR A 42 -8.52 -11.31 2.06
N GLN A 43 -9.41 -12.21 2.44
CA GLN A 43 -9.43 -12.87 3.73
C GLN A 43 -8.74 -14.24 3.63
N ASP A 44 -8.29 -14.79 4.75
CA ASP A 44 -7.74 -16.15 4.87
C ASP A 44 -6.53 -16.44 3.97
N MET A 45 -5.79 -15.41 3.55
CA MET A 45 -4.56 -15.59 2.78
C MET A 45 -3.46 -16.19 3.67
N ASN A 46 -2.79 -17.23 3.15
CA ASN A 46 -1.70 -17.91 3.82
C ASN A 46 -0.57 -16.92 4.19
N VAL A 47 0.01 -17.07 5.39
CA VAL A 47 1.10 -16.23 5.91
C VAL A 47 2.30 -16.17 4.95
N SER A 48 2.60 -17.26 4.23
CA SER A 48 3.64 -17.29 3.20
C SER A 48 3.38 -16.29 2.08
N VAL A 49 2.13 -16.18 1.61
CA VAL A 49 1.73 -15.21 0.57
C VAL A 49 1.85 -13.78 1.08
N GLN A 50 1.42 -13.53 2.32
CA GLN A 50 1.56 -12.22 2.97
C GLN A 50 3.03 -11.81 3.08
N ASN A 51 3.90 -12.74 3.52
CA ASN A 51 5.34 -12.49 3.62
C ASN A 51 5.97 -12.18 2.26
N ARG A 52 5.62 -12.93 1.21
CA ARG A 52 6.10 -12.65 -0.16
C ARG A 52 5.64 -11.29 -0.65
N TYR A 53 4.40 -10.89 -0.37
CA TYR A 53 3.89 -9.56 -0.71
C TYR A 53 4.68 -8.46 0.02
N MET A 54 4.90 -8.61 1.33
CA MET A 54 5.66 -7.63 2.12
C MET A 54 7.12 -7.52 1.66
N GLN A 55 7.74 -8.62 1.25
CA GLN A 55 9.08 -8.61 0.66
C GLN A 55 9.10 -7.89 -0.69
N ALA A 56 8.15 -8.17 -1.58
CA ALA A 56 8.03 -7.49 -2.86
C ALA A 56 7.80 -5.98 -2.68
N LEU A 57 6.94 -5.60 -1.73
CA LEU A 57 6.67 -4.19 -1.39
C LEU A 57 7.94 -3.48 -0.90
N LYS A 58 8.75 -4.12 -0.04
CA LYS A 58 10.03 -3.56 0.42
C LYS A 58 11.01 -3.37 -0.74
N HIS A 59 11.09 -4.33 -1.65
CA HIS A 59 11.93 -4.24 -2.84
C HIS A 59 11.49 -3.08 -3.72
N GLN A 60 10.19 -2.97 -4.03
CA GLN A 60 9.64 -1.84 -4.80
C GLN A 60 9.91 -0.49 -4.13
N ALA A 61 9.71 -0.40 -2.81
CA ALA A 61 9.97 0.84 -2.08
C ALA A 61 11.45 1.24 -2.14
N HIS A 62 12.38 0.27 -2.09
CA HIS A 62 13.81 0.50 -2.26
C HIS A 62 14.16 0.95 -3.68
N ASP A 63 13.61 0.29 -4.70
CA ASP A 63 13.85 0.64 -6.11
C ASP A 63 13.32 2.02 -6.47
N MET A 64 12.20 2.42 -5.86
CA MET A 64 11.59 3.73 -6.05
C MET A 64 12.25 4.83 -5.21
N ALA A 65 13.05 4.48 -4.19
CA ALA A 65 13.72 5.45 -3.35
C ALA A 65 14.80 6.21 -4.17
N GLY A 66 14.58 7.51 -4.37
CA GLY A 66 15.50 8.38 -5.13
C GLY A 66 15.20 8.52 -6.61
N GLN A 67 14.13 7.90 -7.13
CA GLN A 67 13.65 8.15 -8.49
C GLN A 67 12.65 9.33 -8.50
N GLN A 68 12.83 10.26 -9.43
CA GLN A 68 11.84 11.31 -9.70
C GLN A 68 10.58 10.62 -10.25
N THR A 69 9.53 10.55 -9.43
CA THR A 69 8.26 9.88 -9.79
C THR A 69 7.55 10.64 -10.91
N SER A 70 7.93 10.38 -12.15
CA SER A 70 7.14 10.74 -13.33
C SER A 70 5.93 9.82 -13.44
N LEU A 71 4.79 10.34 -13.91
CA LEU A 71 3.53 9.59 -14.10
C LEU A 71 3.69 8.29 -14.92
N ARG A 72 4.77 8.17 -15.71
CA ARG A 72 5.11 6.96 -16.47
C ARG A 72 5.49 5.75 -15.61
N PHE A 73 5.97 5.95 -14.38
CA PHE A 73 6.43 4.85 -13.52
C PHE A 73 5.27 4.16 -12.77
N VAL A 74 4.21 4.90 -12.44
CA VAL A 74 3.02 4.38 -11.72
C VAL A 74 2.32 3.27 -12.51
N LEU A 75 2.25 3.42 -13.84
CA LEU A 75 1.65 2.44 -14.74
C LEU A 75 2.38 1.07 -14.74
N ARG A 76 3.66 1.02 -14.35
CA ARG A 76 4.42 -0.24 -14.33
C ARG A 76 4.13 -1.11 -13.10
N SER A 77 3.69 -0.50 -11.98
CA SER A 77 3.34 -1.24 -10.76
C SER A 77 1.97 -1.92 -10.82
N LEU A 78 1.08 -1.48 -11.73
CA LEU A 78 -0.22 -2.12 -11.97
C LEU A 78 -0.12 -3.43 -12.77
N ILE A 79 1.00 -3.66 -13.49
CA ILE A 79 1.24 -4.89 -14.28
C ILE A 79 1.99 -5.96 -13.46
N LEU A 80 1.87 -5.93 -12.13
CA LEU A 80 2.25 -7.03 -11.24
C LEU A 80 1.01 -7.61 -10.56
N GLN A 81 -0.04 -7.86 -11.35
CA GLN A 81 -0.95 -8.98 -11.11
C GLN A 81 -0.37 -10.20 -11.86
N PRO A 82 0.67 -10.89 -11.36
CA PRO A 82 1.03 -12.17 -11.93
C PRO A 82 -0.14 -13.12 -11.62
N GLU A 83 -0.89 -13.48 -12.65
CA GLU A 83 -1.44 -14.81 -12.87
C GLU A 83 -1.59 -15.63 -11.57
N ILE A 84 -2.59 -15.31 -10.74
CA ILE A 84 -3.03 -16.24 -9.70
C ILE A 84 -3.74 -17.37 -10.44
N THR A 85 -2.93 -18.36 -10.83
CA THR A 85 -3.25 -19.75 -11.18
C THR A 85 -4.75 -20.03 -11.28
N LYS A 86 -5.28 -19.89 -12.50
CA LYS A 86 -6.58 -20.44 -12.89
C LYS A 86 -6.46 -21.96 -13.00
N GLY A 87 -6.36 -22.63 -11.86
CA GLY A 87 -6.51 -24.08 -11.72
C GLY A 87 -7.91 -24.40 -11.23
N ARG A 88 -8.89 -24.44 -12.14
CA ARG A 88 -10.25 -24.87 -11.85
C ARG A 88 -10.48 -26.20 -12.58
N LYS A 89 -10.61 -27.28 -11.81
CA LYS A 89 -11.36 -28.48 -12.20
C LYS A 89 -12.83 -28.12 -12.35
#